data_AF-A0A350BJE5-F1
#
_entry.id   AF-A0A350BJE5-F1
#
_cell.length_a   1.000
_cell.length_b   1.000
_cell.length_c   1.000
_cell.angle_alpha   90.00
_cell.angle_beta   90.00
_cell.angle_gamma   90.00
#
_symmetry.space_group_name_H-M   'P 1'
#
loop_
_entity.id
_entity.type
_entity.pdbx_description
1 polymer ?
#
loop_
_entity_poly.entity_id
_entity_poly.type
_entity_poly.pdbx_seq_one_letter_code
_entity_poly.pdbx_strand_id
1 'polypeptide(L)'
;MRYETLLALRYMRSRRSFGFVTLISVISVAGITTGVAALIIVLSVFNGFGSLVTSILVSFDPHVRIESVGRRPVEAYDTLLT
;
A
#
# COMPACT_ATOMS: atom_id res chain seq x y z
N MET A 1 31.89 9.79 5.52
CA MET A 1 30.59 9.16 5.19
C MET A 1 30.59 7.62 5.21
N ARG A 2 31.53 6.90 4.56
CA ARG A 2 31.52 5.41 4.56
C ARG A 2 32.13 4.78 5.82
N TYR A 3 33.00 5.49 6.53
CA TYR A 3 33.65 5.00 7.75
C TYR A 3 32.71 5.08 8.97
N GLU A 4 31.84 6.09 9.05
CA GLU A 4 30.91 6.22 10.18
C GLU A 4 29.85 5.11 10.19
N THR A 5 29.32 4.73 9.04
CA THR A 5 28.35 3.62 8.93
C THR A 5 28.97 2.27 9.25
N LEU A 6 30.21 2.03 8.82
CA LEU A 6 30.96 0.82 9.18
C LEU A 6 31.26 0.75 10.69
N LEU A 7 31.57 1.88 11.31
CA LEU A 7 31.80 1.97 12.76
C LEU A 7 30.49 1.72 13.52
N ALA A 8 29.39 2.38 13.12
CA ALA A 8 28.07 2.21 13.73
C ALA A 8 27.58 0.75 13.66
N LEU A 9 27.71 0.10 12.49
CA LEU A 9 27.29 -1.29 12.31
C LEU A 9 28.12 -2.27 13.17
N ARG A 10 29.44 -2.02 13.29
CA ARG A 10 30.33 -2.84 14.12
C ARG A 10 29.99 -2.72 15.61
N TYR A 11 29.61 -1.54 16.08
CA TYR A 11 29.19 -1.33 17.47
C TYR A 11 27.79 -1.89 17.75
N MET A 12 26.83 -1.75 16.83
CA MET A 12 25.50 -2.38 16.96
C MET A 12 25.57 -3.90 16.97
N ARG A 13 26.49 -4.50 16.20
CA ARG A 13 26.69 -5.94 16.11
C ARG A 13 27.67 -6.50 17.16
N SER A 14 28.26 -5.63 17.99
CA SER A 14 29.27 -6.06 18.96
C SER A 14 28.62 -6.97 20.01
N ARG A 15 29.13 -8.21 20.07
CA ARG A 15 28.63 -9.30 20.91
C ARG A 15 28.61 -8.87 22.38
N ARG A 16 27.43 -8.49 22.87
CA ARG A 16 27.20 -8.44 24.32
C ARG A 16 27.33 -9.86 24.86
N SER A 17 28.12 -10.00 25.92
CA SER A 17 28.26 -11.21 26.74
C SER A 17 26.92 -11.92 26.88
N PHE A 18 26.91 -13.25 26.72
CA PHE A 18 25.73 -14.09 26.80
C PHE A 18 25.11 -13.97 28.21
N GLY A 19 24.16 -13.05 28.36
CA GLY A 19 23.39 -12.83 29.58
C GLY A 19 21.91 -12.61 29.27
N PHE A 20 21.08 -12.65 30.30
CA PHE A 20 19.62 -12.52 30.19
C PHE A 20 19.16 -11.27 29.39
N VAL A 21 19.89 -10.16 29.49
CA VAL A 21 19.59 -8.92 28.77
C VAL A 21 19.67 -9.09 27.24
N THR A 22 20.61 -9.89 26.75
CA THR A 22 20.77 -10.14 25.31
C THR A 22 19.59 -10.95 24.76
N LEU A 23 19.05 -11.90 25.54
CA LEU A 23 17.88 -12.69 25.15
C LEU A 23 16.62 -11.83 24.98
N ILE A 24 16.32 -10.98 25.98
CA ILE A 24 15.16 -10.08 25.92
C ILE A 24 15.29 -9.13 24.73
N SER A 25 16.49 -8.57 24.53
CA SER A 25 16.73 -7.62 23.43
C SER A 25 16.49 -8.26 22.06
N VAL A 26 16.89 -9.52 21.85
CA VAL A 26 16.62 -10.26 20.60
C VAL A 26 15.12 -10.49 20.40
N ILE A 27 14.41 -10.96 21.44
CA ILE A 27 12.96 -11.22 21.36
C ILE A 27 12.18 -9.91 21.12
N SER A 28 12.56 -8.82 21.77
CA SER A 28 11.94 -7.50 21.57
C SER A 28 12.11 -7.01 20.14
N VAL A 29 13.33 -7.05 19.60
CA VAL A 29 13.58 -6.62 18.21
C VAL A 29 12.80 -7.49 17.22
N ALA A 30 12.77 -8.81 17.42
CA ALA A 30 12.00 -9.72 16.56
C ALA A 30 10.49 -9.41 16.61
N GLY A 31 9.94 -9.18 17.81
CA GLY A 31 8.54 -8.84 18.02
C GLY A 31 8.14 -7.51 17.37
N ILE A 32 8.93 -6.46 17.59
CA ILE A 32 8.69 -5.14 17.01
C ILE A 32 8.77 -5.21 15.48
N THR A 33 9.79 -5.89 14.95
CA THR A 33 9.96 -6.05 13.50
C THR A 33 8.76 -6.75 12.88
N THR A 34 8.31 -7.85 13.49
CA THR A 34 7.15 -8.61 12.99
C THR A 34 5.86 -7.80 13.09
N GLY A 35 5.64 -7.09 14.20
CA GLY A 35 4.44 -6.27 14.40
C GLY A 35 4.38 -5.06 13.46
N VAL A 36 5.49 -4.33 13.33
CA VAL A 36 5.58 -3.18 12.42
C VAL A 36 5.47 -3.63 10.96
N ALA A 37 6.10 -4.75 10.58
CA ALA A 37 5.97 -5.30 9.23
C ALA A 37 4.52 -5.66 8.90
N ALA A 38 3.80 -6.33 9.81
CA ALA A 38 2.40 -6.65 9.62
C ALA A 38 1.54 -5.40 9.46
N LEU A 39 1.76 -4.38 10.29
CA LEU A 39 1.04 -3.10 10.22
C LEU A 39 1.27 -2.40 8.86
N ILE A 40 2.52 -2.34 8.41
CA ILE A 40 2.89 -1.76 7.11
C ILE A 40 2.20 -2.50 5.97
N ILE A 41 2.19 -3.83 5.99
CA ILE A 41 1.55 -4.64 4.94
C ILE A 41 0.05 -4.32 4.86
N VAL A 42 -0.65 -4.31 5.99
CA VAL A 42 -2.09 -4.02 6.01
C VAL A 42 -2.39 -2.61 5.51
N LEU A 43 -1.63 -1.60 5.95
CA LEU A 43 -1.77 -0.25 5.44
C LEU A 43 -1.50 -0.17 3.94
N SER A 44 -0.47 -0.87 3.45
CA SER A 44 -0.12 -0.93 2.03
C SER A 44 -1.25 -1.53 1.19
N VAL A 45 -1.89 -2.59 1.69
CA VAL A 45 -3.04 -3.20 1.03
C VAL A 45 -4.19 -2.20 0.98
N PHE A 46 -4.56 -1.56 2.08
CA PHE A 46 -5.66 -0.58 2.08
C PHE A 46 -5.38 0.63 1.17
N ASN A 47 -4.15 1.11 1.13
CA ASN A 47 -3.75 2.21 0.27
C ASN A 47 -3.96 1.86 -1.22
N GLY A 48 -3.56 0.64 -1.64
CA GLY A 48 -3.80 0.16 -3.00
C GLY A 48 -5.24 -0.32 -3.28
N PHE A 49 -5.96 -0.75 -2.25
CA PHE A 49 -7.30 -1.37 -2.41
C PHE A 49 -8.37 -0.35 -2.81
N GLY A 50 -8.29 0.89 -2.31
CA GLY A 50 -9.27 1.92 -2.64
C GLY A 50 -9.31 2.27 -4.13
N SER A 51 -8.14 2.37 -4.78
CA SER A 51 -8.07 2.61 -6.22
C SER A 51 -8.57 1.42 -7.03
N LEU A 52 -8.27 0.19 -6.59
CA LEU A 52 -8.74 -1.02 -7.23
C LEU A 52 -10.27 -1.11 -7.21
N VAL A 53 -10.89 -0.92 -6.04
CA VAL A 53 -12.36 -0.95 -5.92
C VAL A 53 -13.01 0.15 -6.75
N THR A 54 -12.47 1.37 -6.68
CA THR A 54 -12.96 2.49 -7.49
C THR A 54 -12.86 2.19 -8.98
N SER A 55 -11.72 1.63 -9.43
CA SER A 55 -11.52 1.27 -10.84
C SER A 55 -12.50 0.20 -11.31
N ILE A 56 -12.79 -0.81 -10.47
CA ILE A 56 -13.75 -1.85 -10.81
C ILE A 56 -15.15 -1.25 -10.91
N LEU A 57 -15.58 -0.45 -9.92
CA LEU A 57 -16.92 0.13 -9.89
C LEU A 57 -17.15 1.16 -11.01
N VAL A 58 -16.17 2.03 -11.27
CA VAL A 58 -16.26 3.05 -12.33
C VAL A 58 -16.04 2.42 -13.70
N SER A 59 -15.28 1.32 -13.84
CA SER A 59 -15.17 0.59 -15.11
C SER A 59 -16.48 -0.06 -15.55
N PHE A 60 -17.45 -0.24 -14.65
CA PHE A 60 -18.81 -0.65 -15.02
C PHE A 60 -19.67 0.51 -15.53
N ASP A 61 -19.28 1.76 -15.30
CA ASP A 61 -19.93 2.94 -15.88
C ASP A 61 -19.18 3.35 -17.17
N PRO A 62 -19.81 3.31 -18.34
CA PRO A 62 -19.15 3.73 -19.57
C PRO A 62 -18.75 5.20 -19.46
N HIS A 63 -17.51 5.53 -19.82
CA HIS A 63 -16.97 6.91 -19.78
C HIS A 63 -17.81 7.91 -20.61
N VAL A 64 -18.69 7.41 -21.49
CA VAL A 64 -19.66 8.19 -22.26
C VAL A 64 -21.06 7.65 -21.94
N ARG A 65 -21.85 8.42 -21.19
CA ARG A 65 -23.25 8.12 -20.87
C ARG A 65 -24.14 9.13 -21.57
N ILE A 66 -24.82 8.71 -22.63
CA ILE A 66 -25.79 9.54 -23.37
C ILE A 66 -27.12 9.46 -22.61
N GLU A 67 -27.47 10.52 -21.89
CA GLU A 67 -28.76 10.64 -21.21
C GLU A 67 -29.65 11.66 -21.93
N SER A 68 -30.90 11.27 -22.22
CA SER A 68 -31.89 12.20 -22.75
C SER A 68 -32.37 13.14 -21.64
N VAL A 69 -32.02 14.42 -21.74
CA VAL A 69 -32.59 15.47 -20.89
C VAL A 69 -33.99 15.80 -21.39
N GLY A 70 -34.96 15.00 -20.94
CA GLY A 70 -36.39 15.24 -21.19
C GLY A 70 -37.12 14.04 -21.77
N ARG A 71 -38.46 14.09 -21.71
CA ARG A 71 -39.39 13.03 -22.13
C ARG A 71 -39.48 12.86 -23.66
N ARG A 72 -38.40 13.15 -24.39
CA ARG A 72 -38.28 13.00 -25.84
C ARG A 72 -37.33 11.82 -26.13
N PRO A 73 -37.76 10.82 -26.94
CA PRO A 73 -36.87 9.76 -27.38
C PRO A 73 -35.70 10.36 -28.17
N VAL A 74 -34.51 9.77 -28.01
CA VAL A 74 -33.29 10.20 -28.72
C VAL A 74 -33.42 9.78 -30.18
N GLU A 75 -33.97 10.65 -31.01
CA GLU A 75 -33.95 10.53 -32.46
C GLU A 75 -32.60 11.05 -32.97
N ALA A 76 -31.95 10.31 -33.87
CA ALA A 76 -30.58 10.50 -34.40
C ALA A 76 -29.42 9.86 -33.60
N TYR A 77 -29.57 8.59 -33.20
CA TYR A 77 -28.43 7.77 -32.76
C TYR A 77 -27.46 7.41 -33.90
N ASP A 78 -27.94 7.40 -35.15
CA ASP A 78 -27.15 7.00 -36.34
C ASP A 78 -26.00 7.96 -36.67
N THR A 79 -26.10 9.24 -36.31
CA THR A 79 -25.07 10.25 -36.60
C THR A 79 -23.90 10.26 -35.62
N LEU A 80 -23.95 9.46 -34.55
CA LEU A 80 -22.89 9.38 -33.52
C LEU A 80 -21.94 8.19 -33.72
N LEU A 81 -22.14 7.39 -34.79
CA LEU A 81 -21.34 6.20 -35.11
C LEU A 81 -20.48 6.35 -36.39
N THR A 82 -20.36 7.56 -36.96
CA THR A 82 -19.40 7.91 -38.03
C THR A 82 -18.35 8.87 -37.48
#